data_AF-A0A975VD08-F1
#
_entry.id   AF-A0A975VD08-F1
#
_cell.length_a   1.000
_cell.length_b   1.000
_cell.length_c   1.000
_cell.angle_alpha   90.00
_cell.angle_beta   90.00
_cell.angle_gamma   90.00
#
_symmetry.space_group_name_H-M   'P 1'
#
loop_
_entity.id
_entity.type
_entity.pdbx_description
1 polymer ?
#
loop_
_entity_poly.entity_id
_entity_poly.type
_entity_poly.pdbx_seq_one_letter_code
_entity_poly.pdbx_strand_id
1 'polypeptide(L)'
;VSEQILPDLLATYPQQTGLECSRLFTLGSSESAISDKLDKLVLPEGYMLGYRSYLPFIEVKLFGPKSDLERRVKLLQIIYQHLEQHVVSVDEPMLTHIGHLMQDKGLSISIAEQATKGWLASWLLSNEQVEALSGHCWILSRNVE
;
A
#
# COMPACT_ATOMS: atom_id res chain seq x y z
N VAL A 1 14.54 -19.14 -9.53
CA VAL A 1 14.02 -19.20 -8.13
C VAL A 1 12.95 -20.28 -8.00
N SER A 2 11.92 -20.26 -8.85
CA SER A 2 10.78 -21.18 -8.76
C SER A 2 11.11 -22.66 -9.02
N GLU A 3 12.15 -22.96 -9.80
CA GLU A 3 12.45 -24.33 -10.24
C GLU A 3 13.43 -25.09 -9.33
N GLN A 4 14.18 -24.39 -8.47
CA GLN A 4 15.23 -25.01 -7.65
C GLN A 4 15.17 -24.48 -6.22
N ILE A 5 15.35 -23.17 -6.02
CA ILE A 5 15.45 -22.56 -4.68
C ILE A 5 14.18 -22.79 -3.82
N LEU A 6 12.99 -22.51 -4.35
CA LEU A 6 11.74 -22.71 -3.59
C LEU A 6 11.44 -24.20 -3.32
N PRO A 7 11.53 -25.10 -4.32
CA PRO A 7 11.41 -26.54 -4.08
C PRO A 7 12.39 -27.08 -3.03
N ASP A 8 13.67 -26.70 -3.10
CA ASP A 8 14.71 -27.16 -2.19
C ASP A 8 14.45 -26.69 -0.74
N LEU A 9 13.98 -25.45 -0.57
CA LEU A 9 13.57 -24.93 0.73
C LEU A 9 12.36 -25.69 1.31
N LEU A 10 11.36 -25.99 0.49
CA LEU A 10 10.19 -26.76 0.93
C LEU A 10 10.54 -28.20 1.30
N ALA A 11 11.47 -28.82 0.57
CA ALA A 11 11.98 -30.15 0.89
C ALA A 11 12.79 -30.16 2.20
N THR A 12 13.58 -29.11 2.45
CA THR A 12 14.44 -29.01 3.63
C THR A 12 13.67 -28.56 4.88
N TYR A 13 12.65 -27.70 4.73
CA TYR A 13 11.89 -27.10 5.83
C TYR A 13 10.36 -27.29 5.69
N PRO A 14 9.85 -28.53 5.66
CA PRO A 14 8.44 -28.81 5.36
C PRO A 14 7.46 -28.34 6.44
N GLN A 15 7.93 -28.14 7.67
CA GLN A 15 7.09 -27.67 8.79
C GLN A 15 6.99 -26.15 8.89
N GLN A 16 7.71 -25.40 8.04
CA GLN A 16 7.72 -23.95 8.12
C GLN A 16 6.50 -23.39 7.39
N THR A 17 5.44 -23.14 8.15
CA THR A 17 4.22 -22.51 7.63
C THR A 17 4.49 -21.02 7.44
N GLY A 18 4.40 -20.54 6.20
CA GLY A 18 4.57 -19.12 5.89
C GLY A 18 3.53 -18.24 6.60
N LEU A 19 3.91 -17.00 6.89
CA LEU A 19 2.98 -15.97 7.34
C LEU A 19 2.26 -15.35 6.14
N GLU A 20 1.00 -14.99 6.33
CA GLU A 20 0.30 -14.11 5.40
C GLU A 20 0.40 -12.67 5.87
N CYS A 21 0.38 -11.74 4.91
CA CYS A 21 0.63 -10.33 5.14
C CYS A 21 -0.51 -9.51 4.53
N SER A 22 -1.23 -8.79 5.40
CA SER A 22 -2.15 -7.73 5.00
C SER A 22 -1.47 -6.37 5.11
N ARG A 23 -1.84 -5.43 4.23
CA ARG A 23 -1.18 -4.13 4.06
C ARG A 23 -2.18 -2.99 4.14
N LEU A 24 -1.87 -1.96 4.91
CA LEU A 24 -2.52 -0.65 4.78
C LEU A 24 -1.50 0.33 4.22
N PHE A 25 -1.90 1.07 3.20
CA PHE A 25 -1.12 2.16 2.64
C PHE A 25 -1.59 3.46 3.25
N THR A 26 -0.67 4.19 3.88
CA THR A 26 -0.99 5.45 4.56
C THR A 26 -0.26 6.62 3.93
N LEU A 27 -0.88 7.80 3.96
CA LEU A 27 -0.35 9.05 3.45
C LEU A 27 -0.59 10.17 4.48
N GLY A 28 0.38 11.08 4.64
CA GLY A 28 0.22 12.24 5.53
C GLY A 28 0.48 11.99 7.01
N SER A 29 1.03 10.82 7.37
CA SER A 29 1.49 10.49 8.73
C SER A 29 2.94 10.02 8.71
N SER A 30 3.68 10.23 9.81
CA SER A 30 5.03 9.68 10.00
C SER A 30 4.97 8.25 10.55
N GLU A 31 6.07 7.51 10.39
CA GLU A 31 6.19 6.13 10.90
C GLU A 31 6.05 6.11 12.42
N SER A 32 6.70 7.05 13.11
CA SER A 32 6.59 7.22 14.57
C SER A 32 5.16 7.47 15.02
N ALA A 33 4.42 8.37 14.36
CA ALA A 33 3.04 8.68 14.72
C ALA A 33 2.10 7.48 14.54
N ILE A 34 2.36 6.66 13.51
CA ILE A 34 1.62 5.41 13.29
C ILE A 34 1.99 4.38 14.38
N SER A 35 3.28 4.16 14.64
CA SER A 35 3.74 3.20 15.65
C SER A 35 3.22 3.57 17.03
N ASP A 36 3.36 4.81 17.47
CA ASP A 36 2.88 5.29 18.78
C ASP A 36 1.37 5.05 18.98
N LYS A 37 0.60 5.07 17.88
CA LYS A 37 -0.83 4.81 17.91
C LYS A 37 -1.15 3.32 18.01
N LEU A 38 -0.37 2.47 17.33
CA LEU A 38 -0.58 1.03 17.28
C LEU A 38 0.13 0.25 18.39
N ASP A 39 1.17 0.80 19.02
CA ASP A 39 1.94 0.15 20.10
C ASP A 39 1.09 -0.13 21.36
N LYS A 40 -0.08 0.51 21.45
CA LYS A 40 -1.09 0.25 22.49
C LYS A 40 -1.90 -1.01 22.24
N LEU A 41 -1.84 -1.59 21.04
CA LEU A 41 -2.57 -2.80 20.68
C LEU A 41 -1.81 -4.04 21.15
N VAL A 42 -2.48 -4.88 21.93
CA VAL A 42 -1.97 -6.20 22.26
C VAL A 42 -2.29 -7.15 21.12
N LEU A 43 -1.26 -7.54 20.36
CA LEU A 43 -1.40 -8.50 19.27
C LEU A 43 -1.45 -9.94 19.82
N PRO A 44 -2.32 -10.81 19.28
CA PRO A 44 -2.31 -12.23 19.61
C PRO A 44 -1.00 -12.91 19.22
N GLU A 45 -0.74 -14.07 19.83
CA GLU A 45 0.43 -14.89 19.49
C GLU A 45 0.48 -15.22 17.99
N GLY A 46 1.67 -15.11 17.39
CA GLY A 46 1.89 -15.35 15.97
C GLY A 46 1.53 -14.17 15.05
N TYR A 47 1.00 -13.07 15.60
CA TYR A 47 0.79 -11.82 14.86
C TYR A 47 1.89 -10.81 15.15
N MET A 48 2.27 -10.05 14.12
CA MET A 48 3.25 -8.98 14.26
C MET A 48 2.94 -7.84 13.29
N LEU A 49 3.27 -6.63 13.72
CA LEU A 49 3.23 -5.43 12.88
C LEU A 49 4.61 -5.17 12.27
N GLY A 50 4.62 -4.70 11.03
CA GLY A 50 5.81 -4.17 10.38
C GLY A 50 5.49 -2.86 9.69
N TYR A 51 6.48 -1.97 9.65
CA TYR A 51 6.36 -0.67 8.99
C TYR A 51 7.38 -0.57 7.86
N ARG A 52 6.96 0.00 6.73
CA ARG A 52 7.87 0.31 5.63
C ARG A 52 7.57 1.70 5.08
N SER A 53 8.50 2.61 5.32
CA SER A 53 8.50 3.92 4.68
C SER A 53 8.99 3.79 3.23
N TYR A 54 8.19 4.24 2.26
CA TYR A 54 8.61 4.38 0.87
C TYR A 54 7.79 5.48 0.21
N LEU A 55 8.41 6.41 -0.51
CA LEU A 55 7.66 7.53 -1.05
C LEU A 55 6.53 7.07 -1.99
N PRO A 56 5.33 7.68 -1.92
CA PRO A 56 4.91 8.73 -0.97
C PRO A 56 4.30 8.20 0.35
N PHE A 57 4.31 6.90 0.61
CA PHE A 57 3.52 6.25 1.66
C PHE A 57 4.33 5.71 2.85
N ILE A 58 3.59 5.35 3.88
CA ILE A 58 4.04 4.39 4.88
C ILE A 58 3.12 3.18 4.81
N GLU A 59 3.71 2.02 4.58
CA GLU A 59 3.03 0.74 4.56
C GLU A 59 3.01 0.15 5.96
N VAL A 60 1.81 -0.15 6.46
CA VAL A 60 1.60 -0.88 7.70
C VAL A 60 1.26 -2.32 7.34
N LYS A 61 2.08 -3.27 7.80
CA LYS A 61 1.93 -4.70 7.54
C LYS A 61 1.44 -5.40 8.77
N LEU A 62 0.35 -6.14 8.63
CA LEU A 62 -0.07 -7.13 9.61
C LEU A 62 0.31 -8.51 9.11
N PHE A 63 1.30 -9.12 9.75
CA PHE A 63 1.65 -10.51 9.53
C PHE A 63 0.89 -11.41 10.50
N GLY A 64 0.48 -12.59 10.04
CA GLY A 64 -0.14 -13.59 10.89
C GLY A 64 -0.15 -14.99 10.27
N PRO A 65 -0.59 -16.01 11.01
CA PRO A 65 -0.66 -17.38 10.51
C PRO A 65 -1.56 -17.50 9.29
N LYS A 66 -1.12 -18.28 8.29
CA LYS A 66 -1.89 -18.52 7.06
C LYS A 66 -3.26 -19.17 7.30
N SER A 67 -3.37 -19.99 8.33
CA SER A 67 -4.61 -20.69 8.69
C SER A 67 -5.62 -19.85 9.48
N ASP A 68 -5.28 -18.59 9.84
CA ASP A 68 -6.10 -17.74 10.73
C ASP A 68 -6.56 -16.44 10.04
N LEU A 69 -7.29 -16.61 8.92
CA LEU A 69 -7.81 -15.50 8.12
C LEU A 69 -8.81 -14.65 8.91
N GLU A 70 -9.75 -15.27 9.63
CA GLU A 70 -10.83 -14.57 10.31
C GLU A 70 -10.30 -13.60 11.37
N ARG A 71 -9.36 -14.06 12.21
CA ARG A 71 -8.74 -13.21 13.22
C ARG A 71 -7.88 -12.12 12.58
N ARG A 72 -7.18 -12.42 11.48
CA ARG A 72 -6.37 -11.42 10.75
C ARG A 72 -7.24 -10.30 10.20
N VAL A 73 -8.39 -10.61 9.61
CA VAL A 73 -9.35 -9.61 9.09
C VAL A 73 -9.88 -8.74 10.23
N LYS A 74 -10.24 -9.34 11.38
CA LYS A 74 -10.69 -8.58 12.57
C LYS A 74 -9.61 -7.64 13.10
N LEU A 75 -8.37 -8.12 13.22
CA LEU A 75 -7.23 -7.30 13.64
C LEU A 75 -6.94 -6.17 12.63
N LEU A 76 -7.01 -6.47 11.34
CA LEU A 76 -6.82 -5.48 10.29
C LEU A 76 -7.87 -4.37 10.37
N GLN A 77 -9.12 -4.72 10.68
CA GLN A 77 -10.20 -3.75 10.87
C GLN A 77 -9.96 -2.86 12.09
N ILE A 78 -9.46 -3.41 13.20
CA ILE A 78 -9.09 -2.62 14.39
C ILE A 78 -7.95 -1.65 14.05
N ILE A 79 -6.91 -2.13 13.37
CA ILE A 79 -5.79 -1.29 12.93
C ILE A 79 -6.29 -0.19 11.98
N TYR A 80 -7.17 -0.53 11.03
CA TYR A 80 -7.78 0.42 10.12
C TYR A 80 -8.53 1.52 10.88
N GLN A 81 -9.35 1.19 11.88
CA GLN A 81 -10.06 2.19 12.69
C GLN A 81 -9.11 3.16 13.39
N HIS A 82 -7.93 2.71 13.80
CA HIS A 82 -6.91 3.60 14.35
C HIS A 82 -6.27 4.50 13.29
N LEU A 83 -6.18 4.08 12.03
CA LEU A 83 -5.44 4.81 11.00
C LEU A 83 -6.31 5.44 9.90
N GLU A 84 -7.62 5.25 9.94
CA GLU A 84 -8.58 5.54 8.86
C GLU A 84 -8.34 6.86 8.14
N GLN A 85 -8.12 7.95 8.88
CA GLN A 85 -7.90 9.30 8.34
C GLN A 85 -6.69 9.42 7.40
N HIS A 86 -5.74 8.49 7.47
CA HIS A 86 -4.53 8.48 6.68
C HIS A 86 -4.47 7.30 5.70
N VAL A 87 -5.41 6.34 5.78
CA VAL A 87 -5.40 5.15 4.92
C VAL A 87 -5.96 5.52 3.56
N VAL A 88 -5.16 5.27 2.51
CA VAL A 88 -5.53 5.54 1.12
C VAL A 88 -5.83 4.27 0.33
N SER A 89 -5.38 3.10 0.82
CA SER A 89 -5.70 1.80 0.23
C SER A 89 -5.41 0.66 1.22
N VAL A 90 -6.09 -0.48 1.04
CA VAL A 90 -5.93 -1.70 1.85
C VAL A 90 -5.73 -2.89 0.92
N ASP A 91 -4.69 -3.69 1.16
CA ASP A 91 -4.30 -4.89 0.41
C ASP A 91 -4.10 -4.73 -1.10
N GLU A 92 -4.21 -3.50 -1.60
CA GLU A 92 -4.05 -3.13 -3.00
C GLU A 92 -3.11 -1.93 -3.11
N PRO A 93 -2.09 -1.96 -3.99
CA PRO A 93 -1.25 -0.79 -4.24
C PRO A 93 -2.09 0.43 -4.67
N MET A 94 -1.78 1.60 -4.12
CA MET A 94 -2.60 2.81 -4.30
C MET A 94 -2.83 3.19 -5.77
N LEU A 95 -1.85 3.03 -6.68
CA LEU A 95 -2.06 3.33 -8.11
C LEU A 95 -3.10 2.41 -8.76
N THR A 96 -3.09 1.12 -8.42
CA THR A 96 -4.11 0.17 -8.86
C THR A 96 -5.47 0.57 -8.31
N HIS A 97 -5.53 0.95 -7.03
CA HIS A 97 -6.75 1.43 -6.40
C HIS A 97 -7.33 2.68 -7.08
N ILE A 98 -6.48 3.66 -7.42
CA ILE A 98 -6.88 4.84 -8.19
C ILE A 98 -7.43 4.44 -9.56
N GLY A 99 -6.77 3.52 -10.28
CA GLY A 99 -7.23 3.03 -11.57
C GLY A 99 -8.64 2.44 -11.50
N HIS A 100 -8.90 1.59 -10.50
CA HIS A 100 -10.23 1.05 -10.23
C HIS A 100 -11.25 2.16 -9.92
N LEU A 101 -10.91 3.11 -9.05
CA LEU A 101 -11.80 4.24 -8.73
C LEU A 101 -12.14 5.12 -9.93
N MET A 102 -11.16 5.38 -10.82
CA MET A 102 -11.37 6.13 -12.05
C MET A 102 -12.34 5.39 -12.98
N GLN A 103 -12.14 4.08 -13.14
CA GLN A 103 -13.00 3.23 -13.98
C GLN A 103 -14.42 3.16 -13.42
N ASP A 104 -14.57 2.84 -12.14
CA ASP A 104 -15.87 2.68 -11.48
C ASP A 104 -16.69 3.97 -11.52
N LYS A 105 -16.03 5.13 -11.42
CA LYS A 105 -16.69 6.44 -11.47
C LYS A 105 -16.82 7.01 -12.88
N GLY A 106 -16.21 6.39 -13.89
CA GLY A 106 -16.14 6.93 -15.24
C GLY A 106 -15.46 8.29 -15.32
N LEU A 107 -14.46 8.53 -14.47
CA LEU A 107 -13.73 9.80 -14.37
C LEU A 107 -12.32 9.68 -14.93
N SER A 108 -11.82 10.77 -15.51
CA SER A 108 -10.44 10.92 -15.94
C SER A 108 -9.70 11.96 -15.10
N ILE A 109 -8.36 11.88 -15.12
CA ILE A 109 -7.50 12.82 -14.39
C ILE A 109 -6.61 13.56 -15.39
N SER A 110 -6.50 14.88 -15.26
CA SER A 110 -5.49 15.68 -15.95
C SER A 110 -4.57 16.35 -14.93
N ILE A 111 -3.30 16.50 -15.27
CA ILE A 111 -2.24 16.86 -14.32
C ILE A 111 -1.55 18.14 -14.79
N ALA A 112 -1.39 19.11 -13.90
CA ALA A 112 -0.56 20.29 -14.15
C ALA A 112 0.45 20.45 -13.00
N GLU A 113 1.73 20.33 -13.32
CA GLU A 113 2.80 20.28 -12.33
C GLU A 113 3.79 21.43 -12.51
N GLN A 114 4.14 22.10 -11.41
CA GLN A 114 5.21 23.09 -11.40
C GLN A 114 6.41 22.64 -10.56
N ALA A 115 6.17 22.10 -9.35
CA ALA A 115 7.21 21.77 -8.39
C ALA A 115 7.88 20.41 -8.66
N THR A 116 7.07 19.39 -8.96
CA THR A 116 7.49 18.01 -9.20
C THR A 116 8.08 17.77 -10.59
N LYS A 117 7.98 18.74 -11.50
CA LYS A 117 8.60 18.73 -12.84
C LYS A 117 8.29 17.47 -13.66
N GLY A 118 7.06 16.96 -13.57
CA GLY A 118 6.61 15.78 -14.31
C GLY A 118 6.82 14.47 -13.57
N TRP A 119 7.42 14.49 -12.38
CA TRP A 119 7.58 13.27 -11.57
C TRP A 119 6.23 12.68 -11.13
N LEU A 120 5.24 13.52 -10.78
CA LEU A 120 3.92 13.03 -10.36
C LEU A 120 3.16 12.41 -11.54
N ALA A 121 3.17 13.05 -12.71
CA ALA A 121 2.63 12.47 -13.93
C ALA A 121 3.34 11.16 -14.28
N SER A 122 4.67 11.14 -14.27
CA SER A 122 5.43 9.92 -14.56
C SER A 122 5.09 8.78 -13.61
N TRP A 123 4.90 9.07 -12.32
CA TRP A 123 4.53 8.08 -11.32
C TRP A 123 3.08 7.58 -11.51
N LEU A 124 2.11 8.48 -11.71
CA LEU A 124 0.70 8.09 -11.93
C LEU A 124 0.53 7.28 -13.22
N LEU A 125 1.13 7.73 -14.32
CA LEU A 125 1.04 7.07 -15.63
C LEU A 125 1.86 5.77 -15.72
N SER A 126 2.65 5.42 -14.69
CA SER A 126 3.33 4.12 -14.65
C SER A 126 2.38 2.93 -14.47
N ASN A 127 1.13 3.20 -14.10
CA ASN A 127 0.06 2.19 -14.05
C ASN A 127 -0.81 2.27 -15.30
N GLU A 128 -0.92 1.17 -16.04
CA GLU A 128 -1.62 1.09 -17.33
C GLU A 128 -3.09 1.55 -17.26
N GLN A 129 -3.80 1.24 -16.18
CA GLN A 129 -5.20 1.62 -16.02
C GLN A 129 -5.38 3.11 -15.74
N VAL A 130 -4.51 3.68 -14.90
CA VAL A 130 -4.48 5.12 -14.65
C VAL A 130 -4.10 5.85 -15.94
N GLU A 131 -3.12 5.36 -16.68
CA GLU A 131 -2.69 5.93 -17.95
C GLU A 131 -3.82 5.96 -18.98
N ALA A 132 -4.52 4.84 -19.17
CA ALA A 132 -5.62 4.72 -20.13
C ALA A 132 -6.79 5.68 -19.83
N LEU A 133 -6.95 6.08 -18.57
CA LEU A 133 -7.99 6.99 -18.10
C LEU A 133 -7.45 8.39 -17.77
N SER A 134 -6.22 8.69 -18.14
CA SER A 134 -5.62 10.02 -17.94
C SER A 134 -5.78 10.90 -19.18
N GLY A 135 -6.06 12.17 -18.94
CA GLY A 135 -6.08 13.22 -19.95
C GLY A 135 -4.69 13.82 -20.14
N HIS A 136 -4.63 15.12 -20.36
CA HIS A 136 -3.38 15.82 -20.61
C HIS A 136 -2.56 16.03 -19.32
N CYS A 137 -1.23 16.01 -19.49
CA CYS A 137 -0.26 16.33 -18.45
C CYS A 137 0.59 17.54 -18.90
N TRP A 138 0.66 18.57 -18.07
CA TRP A 138 1.44 19.79 -18.34
C TRP A 138 2.52 20.01 -17.29
N ILE A 139 3.71 20.38 -17.72
CA ILE A 139 4.77 20.87 -16.84
C ILE A 139 4.84 22.39 -16.99
N LEU A 140 4.43 23.11 -15.95
CA LEU A 140 4.34 24.55 -15.93
C LEU A 140 5.68 25.18 -15.52
N SER A 141 6.03 26.29 -16.18
CA SER A 141 7.16 27.13 -15.79
C SER A 141 6.84 27.91 -14.51
N ARG A 142 7.85 28.54 -13.89
CA ARG A 142 7.67 29.34 -12.67
C ARG A 142 7.01 30.70 -12.90
N ASN A 143 7.08 31.19 -14.14
CA ASN A 143 6.63 32.52 -14.49
C ASN A 143 5.24 32.41 -15.11
N VAL A 144 4.23 32.57 -14.28
CA VAL A 144 2.89 32.96 -14.74
C VAL A 144 2.79 34.44 -14.36
N GLU A 145 3.18 35.30 -15.30
CA GLU A 145 2.73 36.70 -15.30
C GLU A 145 1.40 36.78 -16.03
#